data_AF-M1CT76-F1
#
_entry.id   AF-M1CT76-F1
#
_cell.length_a   1.000
_cell.length_b   1.000
_cell.length_c   1.000
_cell.angle_alpha   90.00
_cell.angle_beta   90.00
_cell.angle_gamma   90.00
#
_symmetry.space_group_name_H-M   'P 1'
#
loop_
_entity.id
_entity.type
_entity.pdbx_description
1 polymer ?
#
loop_
_entity_poly.entity_id
_entity_poly.type
_entity_poly.pdbx_seq_one_letter_code
_entity_poly.pdbx_strand_id
1 'polypeptide(L)'
;MWDLEGKELQCWKGHRVTKIADLGITSDGKHMVSVCKDNVILLVGLESKTEQIILEDEVITSFVLSADGRYILISLLNQEIHLWSIDGIIKLLHIYKGHKQKRFIVRPCFGGLRQAFIASGSEDSQIYIWHRCSQQLLGKLAGHTGTVNCVSWNPANPHMLASGGDDRTIRIWGLNPANVMKHNDEGAVSNGVNDCNCRT
;
A
#
# COMPACT_ATOMS: atom_id res chain seq x y z
N MET A 1 -12.47 4.39 -21.23
CA MET A 1 -13.66 4.31 -20.36
C MET A 1 -14.83 3.85 -21.21
N TRP A 2 -15.50 2.82 -20.75
CA TRP A 2 -16.65 2.21 -21.42
C TRP A 2 -17.81 2.21 -20.42
N ASP A 3 -19.05 2.29 -20.91
CA ASP A 3 -20.20 2.00 -20.06
C ASP A 3 -20.37 0.49 -19.85
N LEU A 4 -21.30 0.11 -18.96
CA LEU A 4 -21.61 -1.29 -18.67
C LEU A 4 -22.26 -2.03 -19.87
N GLU A 5 -22.69 -1.29 -20.88
CA GLU A 5 -23.29 -1.80 -22.12
C GLU A 5 -22.23 -2.04 -23.21
N GLY A 6 -20.96 -1.72 -22.93
CA GLY A 6 -19.85 -1.94 -23.85
C GLY A 6 -19.70 -0.85 -24.92
N LYS A 7 -20.22 0.36 -24.67
CA LYS A 7 -20.00 1.53 -25.53
C LYS A 7 -18.85 2.38 -25.01
N GLU A 8 -18.01 2.84 -25.93
CA GLU A 8 -16.88 3.70 -25.61
C GLU A 8 -17.38 5.10 -25.20
N LEU A 9 -17.05 5.51 -23.98
CA LEU A 9 -17.37 6.85 -23.47
C LEU A 9 -16.20 7.83 -23.72
N GLN A 10 -14.98 7.41 -23.38
CA GLN A 10 -13.78 8.22 -23.53
C GLN A 10 -12.54 7.34 -23.79
N CYS A 11 -11.63 7.82 -24.63
CA CYS A 11 -10.36 7.16 -24.93
C CYS A 11 -9.22 8.17 -24.88
N TRP A 12 -8.21 7.86 -24.07
CA TRP A 12 -6.97 8.63 -23.96
C TRP A 12 -5.87 7.85 -24.66
N LYS A 13 -5.35 8.42 -25.76
CA LYS A 13 -4.23 7.83 -26.50
C LYS A 13 -2.92 8.24 -25.82
N GLY A 14 -2.44 7.41 -24.90
CA GLY A 14 -1.13 7.57 -24.25
C GLY A 14 0.00 6.84 -24.99
N HIS A 15 1.24 7.10 -24.56
CA HIS A 15 2.38 6.29 -25.01
C HIS A 15 2.34 4.91 -24.36
N ARG A 16 2.64 3.87 -25.15
CA ARG A 16 2.66 2.48 -24.69
C ARG A 16 3.85 2.27 -23.74
N VAL A 17 3.59 2.14 -22.45
CA VAL A 17 4.60 1.71 -21.48
C VAL A 17 4.81 0.21 -21.62
N THR A 18 6.05 -0.25 -21.53
CA THR A 18 6.42 -1.61 -21.94
C THR A 18 6.37 -2.64 -20.81
N LYS A 19 6.21 -2.23 -19.54
CA LYS A 19 6.38 -3.15 -18.39
C LYS A 19 5.38 -3.04 -17.23
N ILE A 20 4.82 -1.86 -16.93
CA ILE A 20 3.92 -1.68 -15.78
C ILE A 20 2.62 -1.05 -16.26
N ALA A 21 1.52 -1.78 -16.08
CA ALA A 21 0.16 -1.34 -16.39
C ALA A 21 -0.61 -1.20 -15.07
N ASP A 22 -0.20 -0.26 -14.23
CA ASP A 22 -0.97 0.12 -13.04
C ASP A 22 -1.79 1.37 -13.38
N LEU A 23 -3.09 1.30 -13.08
CA LEU A 23 -4.07 2.35 -13.33
C LEU A 23 -4.95 2.46 -12.08
N GLY A 24 -5.18 3.68 -11.62
CA GLY A 24 -6.04 3.97 -10.48
C GLY A 24 -6.99 5.11 -10.82
N ILE A 25 -8.15 5.12 -10.16
CA ILE A 25 -9.05 6.26 -10.14
C ILE A 25 -9.24 6.62 -8.67
N THR A 26 -9.22 7.91 -8.35
CA THR A 26 -9.49 8.38 -6.99
C THR A 26 -10.91 8.03 -6.56
N SER A 27 -11.15 7.88 -5.26
CA SER A 27 -12.46 7.45 -4.74
C SER A 27 -13.60 8.42 -5.06
N ASP A 28 -13.29 9.69 -5.32
CA ASP A 28 -14.23 10.70 -5.80
C ASP A 28 -14.51 10.63 -7.31
N GLY A 29 -13.80 9.78 -8.05
CA GLY A 29 -13.92 9.62 -9.50
C GLY A 29 -13.36 10.78 -10.32
N LYS A 30 -12.69 11.77 -9.70
CA LYS A 30 -12.26 12.99 -10.39
C LYS A 30 -10.90 12.90 -11.04
N HIS A 31 -10.01 12.07 -10.52
CA HIS A 31 -8.66 11.92 -11.04
C HIS A 31 -8.38 10.48 -11.46
N MET A 32 -7.79 10.34 -12.63
CA MET A 32 -7.19 9.09 -13.10
C MET A 32 -5.68 9.18 -12.92
N VAL A 33 -5.08 8.11 -12.39
CA VAL A 33 -3.66 8.00 -12.12
C VAL A 33 -3.10 6.82 -12.90
N SER A 34 -2.02 7.05 -13.63
CA SER A 34 -1.39 6.03 -14.47
C SER A 34 0.13 6.16 -14.43
N VAL A 35 0.84 5.04 -14.52
CA VAL A 35 2.28 5.07 -14.80
C VAL A 35 2.48 5.31 -16.31
N CYS A 36 3.09 6.43 -16.68
CA CYS A 36 3.27 6.87 -18.07
C CYS A 36 4.66 6.57 -18.63
N LYS A 37 5.69 6.59 -17.78
CA LYS A 37 7.05 6.14 -18.07
C LYS A 37 7.59 5.42 -16.84
N ASP A 38 8.73 4.76 -16.97
CA ASP A 38 9.35 4.00 -15.88
C ASP A 38 9.47 4.79 -14.57
N ASN A 39 9.60 6.11 -14.61
CA ASN A 39 9.73 6.98 -13.42
C ASN A 39 8.73 8.15 -13.38
N VAL A 40 7.64 8.07 -14.16
CA VAL A 40 6.63 9.15 -14.25
C VAL A 40 5.24 8.63 -13.97
N ILE A 41 4.59 9.19 -12.96
CA ILE A 41 3.14 9.06 -12.76
C ILE A 41 2.45 10.25 -13.42
N LEU A 42 1.44 9.96 -14.22
CA LEU A 42 0.52 10.93 -14.82
C LEU A 42 -0.78 10.94 -14.01
N LEU A 43 -1.18 12.12 -13.56
CA LEU A 43 -2.48 12.41 -12.95
C LEU A 43 -3.30 13.23 -13.93
N VAL A 44 -4.48 12.73 -14.30
CA VAL A 44 -5.42 13.37 -15.22
C VAL A 44 -6.68 13.70 -14.45
N GLY A 45 -7.02 14.99 -14.37
CA GLY A 45 -8.34 15.42 -13.92
C GLY A 45 -9.37 15.10 -15.00
N LEU A 46 -10.30 14.20 -14.72
CA LEU A 46 -11.29 13.72 -15.70
C LEU A 46 -12.32 14.79 -16.07
N GLU A 47 -12.67 15.66 -15.12
CA GLU A 47 -13.58 16.79 -15.34
C GLU A 47 -12.86 18.02 -15.90
N SER A 48 -11.76 18.41 -15.26
CA SER A 48 -10.99 19.61 -15.60
C SER A 48 -10.13 19.45 -16.85
N LYS A 49 -9.87 18.21 -17.27
CA LYS A 49 -8.90 17.85 -18.32
C LYS A 49 -7.50 18.39 -18.06
N THR A 50 -7.15 18.60 -16.80
CA THR A 50 -5.80 19.03 -16.40
C THR A 50 -4.90 17.82 -16.25
N GLU A 51 -3.65 17.97 -16.67
CA GLU A 51 -2.61 16.95 -16.52
C GLU A 51 -1.57 17.45 -15.52
N GLN A 52 -1.24 16.61 -14.55
CA GLN A 52 -0.16 16.82 -13.59
C GLN A 52 0.75 15.60 -13.58
N ILE A 53 2.01 15.80 -13.23
CA ILE A 53 3.01 14.73 -13.22
C ILE A 53 3.71 14.64 -11.88
N ILE A 54 4.00 13.41 -11.47
CA ILE A 54 4.96 13.12 -10.39
C ILE A 54 6.17 12.49 -11.07
N LEU A 55 7.33 13.10 -10.87
CA LEU A 55 8.60 12.60 -11.35
C LEU A 55 9.35 11.98 -10.17
N GLU A 56 9.81 10.75 -10.37
CA GLU A 56 10.69 10.05 -9.45
C GLU A 56 12.09 9.92 -10.06
N ASP A 57 13.11 9.85 -9.19
CA ASP A 57 14.50 9.67 -9.63
C ASP A 57 14.81 8.21 -10.00
N GLU A 58 13.94 7.29 -9.60
CA GLU A 58 14.10 5.83 -9.76
C GLU A 58 12.91 5.20 -10.50
N VAL A 59 13.11 3.97 -10.96
CA VAL A 59 12.05 3.21 -11.62
C VAL A 59 10.94 2.87 -10.63
N ILE A 60 9.72 3.29 -10.95
CA ILE A 60 8.49 2.96 -10.25
C ILE A 60 8.16 1.50 -10.52
N THR A 61 7.89 0.73 -9.48
CA THR A 61 7.49 -0.68 -9.58
C THR A 61 5.99 -0.88 -9.37
N SER A 62 5.36 -0.04 -8.55
CA SER A 62 3.91 -0.01 -8.34
C SER A 62 3.48 1.29 -7.66
N PHE A 63 2.18 1.58 -7.65
CA PHE A 63 1.62 2.63 -6.81
C PHE A 63 0.29 2.21 -6.18
N VAL A 64 -0.10 2.88 -5.10
CA VAL A 64 -1.38 2.68 -4.41
C VAL A 64 -1.98 4.01 -3.97
N LEU A 65 -3.27 4.20 -4.21
CA LEU A 65 -4.02 5.38 -3.76
C LEU A 65 -4.56 5.20 -2.33
N SER A 66 -4.61 6.30 -1.58
CA SER A 66 -5.33 6.34 -0.31
C SER A 66 -6.83 6.26 -0.53
N ALA A 67 -7.58 5.80 0.48
CA ALA A 67 -9.03 5.66 0.38
C ALA A 67 -9.74 7.01 0.23
N ASP A 68 -9.14 8.08 0.74
CA ASP A 68 -9.62 9.45 0.56
C ASP A 68 -9.16 10.10 -0.75
N GLY A 69 -8.38 9.40 -1.59
CA GLY A 69 -7.91 9.89 -2.89
C GLY A 69 -6.91 11.04 -2.81
N ARG A 70 -6.44 11.41 -1.62
CA ARG A 70 -5.55 12.57 -1.40
C ARG A 70 -4.07 12.25 -1.41
N TYR A 71 -3.72 10.97 -1.29
CA TYR A 71 -2.36 10.50 -1.20
C TYR A 71 -2.10 9.33 -2.12
N ILE A 72 -0.84 9.18 -2.51
CA ILE A 72 -0.35 8.04 -3.28
C ILE A 72 0.93 7.52 -2.64
N LEU A 73 1.03 6.21 -2.51
CA LEU A 73 2.28 5.50 -2.25
C LEU A 73 2.88 5.09 -3.58
N ILE A 74 4.15 5.36 -3.77
CA ILE A 74 4.91 4.96 -4.95
C ILE A 74 6.04 4.05 -4.47
N SER A 75 6.06 2.81 -4.95
CA SER A 75 7.15 1.88 -4.69
C SER A 75 8.19 2.00 -5.78
N LEU A 76 9.46 2.06 -5.37
CA LEU A 76 10.59 2.26 -6.27
C LEU A 76 11.51 1.04 -6.29
N LEU A 77 12.28 0.91 -7.37
CA LEU A 77 13.24 -0.18 -7.57
C LEU A 77 14.37 -0.16 -6.52
N ASN A 78 14.69 1.02 -6.01
CA ASN A 78 15.70 1.24 -4.96
C ASN A 78 15.25 0.80 -3.55
N GLN A 79 14.08 0.13 -3.41
CA GLN A 79 13.50 -0.34 -2.14
C GLN A 79 13.00 0.79 -1.23
N GLU A 80 12.62 1.92 -1.82
CA GLU A 80 11.95 3.01 -1.13
C GLU A 80 10.46 3.05 -1.47
N ILE A 81 9.66 3.47 -0.49
CA ILE A 81 8.25 3.78 -0.70
C ILE A 81 8.09 5.27 -0.42
N HIS A 82 7.63 6.01 -1.42
CA HIS A 82 7.41 7.45 -1.34
C HIS A 82 5.92 7.73 -1.11
N LEU A 83 5.61 8.54 -0.10
CA LEU A 83 4.25 9.07 0.09
C LEU A 83 4.18 10.48 -0.50
N TRP A 84 3.31 10.65 -1.48
CA TRP A 84 3.00 11.95 -2.06
C TRP A 84 1.61 12.42 -1.65
N SER A 85 1.50 13.72 -1.41
CA SER A 85 0.22 14.44 -1.43
C SER A 85 -0.12 14.73 -2.88
N ILE A 86 -1.34 14.39 -3.29
CA ILE A 86 -1.92 14.76 -4.59
C ILE A 86 -3.15 15.66 -4.44
N ASP A 87 -3.52 15.98 -3.19
CA ASP A 87 -4.51 17.01 -2.88
C ASP A 87 -3.89 18.41 -2.97
N GLY A 88 -4.33 19.19 -3.96
CA GLY A 88 -3.83 20.54 -4.24
C GLY A 88 -2.43 20.53 -4.87
N ILE A 89 -1.43 21.02 -4.14
CA ILE A 89 -0.04 21.06 -4.62
C ILE A 89 0.58 19.68 -4.42
N ILE A 90 1.00 19.06 -5.52
CA ILE A 90 1.76 17.81 -5.51
C ILE A 90 3.06 18.00 -4.73
N LYS A 91 3.25 17.18 -3.70
CA LYS A 91 4.48 17.21 -2.89
C LYS A 91 4.83 15.84 -2.30
N LEU A 92 6.12 15.53 -2.28
CA LEU A 92 6.66 14.42 -1.52
C LEU A 92 6.57 14.76 -0.03
N LEU A 93 5.96 13.87 0.75
CA LEU A 93 5.81 14.02 2.19
C LEU A 93 6.85 13.22 2.96
N HIS A 94 6.96 11.93 2.63
CA HIS A 94 7.67 10.96 3.45
C HIS A 94 8.30 9.86 2.59
N ILE A 95 9.40 9.29 3.11
CA ILE A 95 10.13 8.18 2.47
C ILE A 95 10.25 7.05 3.50
N TYR A 96 9.76 5.86 3.17
CA TYR A 96 9.87 4.68 4.01
C TYR A 96 10.93 3.73 3.45
N LYS A 97 11.88 3.37 4.30
CA LYS A 97 13.02 2.50 3.95
C LYS A 97 13.07 1.29 4.86
N GLY A 98 13.82 0.28 4.43
CA GLY A 98 14.19 -0.88 5.24
C GLY A 98 13.67 -2.20 4.70
N HIS A 99 12.48 -2.21 4.08
CA HIS A 99 11.98 -3.40 3.39
C HIS A 99 12.93 -3.80 2.25
N LYS A 100 12.99 -5.10 1.96
CA LYS A 100 13.79 -5.67 0.89
C LYS A 100 12.93 -6.08 -0.29
N GLN A 101 13.32 -5.59 -1.47
CA GLN A 101 12.69 -5.85 -2.76
C GLN A 101 13.81 -5.86 -3.81
N LYS A 102 14.00 -6.96 -4.53
CA LYS A 102 15.02 -7.08 -5.58
C LYS A 102 14.42 -7.59 -6.88
N ARG A 103 13.75 -8.74 -6.80
CA ARG A 103 13.21 -9.47 -7.95
C ARG A 103 11.71 -9.31 -8.08
N PHE A 104 10.98 -9.27 -6.97
CA PHE A 104 9.52 -9.29 -6.98
C PHE A 104 8.96 -7.89 -6.77
N ILE A 105 7.78 -7.63 -7.34
CA ILE A 105 7.04 -6.40 -7.07
C ILE A 105 6.27 -6.62 -5.78
N VAL A 106 6.56 -5.84 -4.76
CA VAL A 106 5.77 -5.80 -3.54
C VAL A 106 4.88 -4.58 -3.55
N ARG A 107 3.57 -4.81 -3.49
CA ARG A 107 2.59 -3.72 -3.36
C ARG A 107 2.39 -3.37 -1.88
N PRO A 108 2.70 -2.13 -1.45
CA PRO A 108 2.39 -1.68 -0.11
C PRO A 108 0.88 -1.40 0.00
N CYS A 109 0.39 -1.21 1.22
CA CYS A 109 -0.97 -0.72 1.42
C CYS A 109 -1.05 0.28 2.56
N PHE A 110 -2.05 1.17 2.45
CA PHE A 110 -2.50 1.99 3.55
C PHE A 110 -3.35 1.16 4.52
N GLY A 111 -3.25 1.45 5.81
CA GLY A 111 -3.93 0.64 6.82
C GLY A 111 -4.12 1.28 8.19
N GLY A 112 -4.84 0.57 9.05
CA GLY A 112 -5.25 1.08 10.36
C GLY A 112 -6.36 2.13 10.31
N LEU A 113 -6.73 2.63 11.48
CA LEU A 113 -7.76 3.65 11.63
C LEU A 113 -7.35 4.92 10.87
N ARG A 114 -8.20 5.39 9.95
CA ARG A 114 -7.92 6.54 9.07
C ARG A 114 -6.63 6.41 8.25
N GLN A 115 -6.21 5.19 7.94
CA GLN A 115 -5.00 4.92 7.16
C GLN A 115 -3.72 5.49 7.80
N ALA A 116 -3.62 5.43 9.13
CA ALA A 116 -2.48 5.92 9.89
C ALA A 116 -1.19 5.10 9.71
N PHE A 117 -1.29 3.89 9.15
CA PHE A 117 -0.16 2.99 8.91
C PHE A 117 0.05 2.72 7.43
N ILE A 118 1.28 2.33 7.12
CA ILE A 118 1.67 1.75 5.84
C ILE A 118 2.24 0.37 6.11
N ALA A 119 1.80 -0.63 5.35
CA ALA A 119 2.38 -1.96 5.35
C ALA A 119 3.08 -2.24 4.02
N SER A 120 4.19 -2.98 4.07
CA SER A 120 4.80 -3.59 2.90
C SER A 120 5.28 -4.99 3.22
N GLY A 121 5.10 -5.93 2.28
CA GLY A 121 5.83 -7.19 2.31
C GLY A 121 7.32 -7.00 2.01
N SER A 122 8.08 -8.09 2.07
CA SER A 122 9.50 -8.09 1.74
C SER A 122 10.01 -9.48 1.35
N GLU A 123 11.06 -9.50 0.53
CA GLU A 123 11.85 -10.68 0.20
C GLU A 123 12.63 -11.27 1.38
N ASP A 124 12.76 -10.55 2.50
CA ASP A 124 13.32 -11.10 3.74
C ASP A 124 12.31 -11.90 4.57
N SER A 125 11.16 -12.23 3.97
CA SER A 125 10.03 -12.97 4.58
C SER A 125 9.31 -12.22 5.72
N GLN A 126 9.56 -10.92 5.87
CA GLN A 126 8.91 -10.07 6.88
C GLN A 126 7.86 -9.15 6.25
N ILE A 127 6.96 -8.65 7.10
CA ILE A 127 6.09 -7.52 6.77
C ILE A 127 6.53 -6.32 7.61
N TYR A 128 6.77 -5.20 6.96
CA TYR A 128 7.17 -3.96 7.61
C TYR A 128 5.94 -3.07 7.82
N ILE A 129 5.80 -2.52 9.02
CA ILE A 129 4.72 -1.59 9.37
C ILE A 129 5.33 -0.27 9.82
N TRP A 130 4.98 0.82 9.13
CA TRP A 130 5.39 2.17 9.50
C TRP A 130 4.19 3.00 9.93
N HIS A 131 4.43 3.95 10.84
CA HIS A 131 3.50 5.04 11.07
C HIS A 131 3.61 6.05 9.92
N ARG A 132 2.48 6.35 9.27
CA ARG A 132 2.43 7.19 8.07
C ARG A 132 3.07 8.56 8.30
N CYS A 133 2.67 9.29 9.33
CA CYS A 133 3.10 10.68 9.51
C CYS A 133 4.48 10.85 10.15
N SER A 134 4.92 9.89 10.98
CA SER A 134 6.19 10.01 11.71
C SER A 134 7.34 9.28 11.03
N GLN A 135 7.07 8.51 9.96
CA GLN A 135 8.06 7.68 9.25
C GLN A 135 8.69 6.57 10.11
N GLN A 136 8.25 6.44 11.36
CA GLN A 136 8.79 5.47 12.28
C GLN A 136 8.39 4.06 11.87
N LEU A 137 9.39 3.18 11.75
CA LEU A 137 9.16 1.73 11.67
C LEU A 137 8.65 1.25 13.02
N LEU A 138 7.38 0.84 13.07
CA LEU A 138 6.72 0.39 14.30
C LEU A 138 7.04 -1.07 14.62
N GLY A 139 7.23 -1.89 13.59
CA GLY A 139 7.53 -3.30 13.78
C GLY A 139 7.72 -4.06 12.48
N LYS A 140 8.19 -5.30 12.63
CA LYS A 140 8.27 -6.30 11.57
C LYS A 140 7.48 -7.52 12.01
N LEU A 141 6.57 -7.99 11.17
CA LEU A 141 5.78 -9.19 11.44
C LEU A 141 6.48 -10.39 10.81
N ALA A 142 6.95 -11.30 11.68
CA ALA A 142 7.60 -12.54 11.31
C ALA A 142 6.60 -13.68 11.28
N GLY A 143 6.69 -14.54 10.26
CA GLY A 143 5.89 -15.75 10.18
C GLY A 143 5.91 -16.43 8.82
N HIS A 144 6.05 -15.66 7.73
CA HIS A 144 6.29 -16.25 6.42
C HIS A 144 7.69 -16.88 6.34
N THR A 145 7.83 -17.96 5.58
CA THR A 145 9.13 -18.62 5.31
C THR A 145 9.66 -18.36 3.90
N GLY A 146 8.97 -17.52 3.13
CA GLY A 146 9.38 -17.03 1.82
C GLY A 146 8.96 -15.56 1.62
N THR A 147 9.33 -14.99 0.46
CA THR A 147 8.99 -13.61 0.07
C THR A 147 7.52 -13.29 0.33
N VAL A 148 7.27 -12.15 0.97
CA VAL A 148 5.90 -11.62 1.10
C VAL A 148 5.62 -10.71 -0.09
N ASN A 149 4.81 -11.20 -1.03
CA ASN A 149 4.56 -10.52 -2.31
C ASN A 149 3.47 -9.45 -2.20
N CYS A 150 2.50 -9.64 -1.31
CA CYS A 150 1.37 -8.72 -1.16
C CYS A 150 0.91 -8.61 0.28
N VAL A 151 0.40 -7.43 0.60
CA VAL A 151 -0.22 -7.11 1.88
C VAL A 151 -1.51 -6.33 1.62
N SER A 152 -2.54 -6.58 2.43
CA SER A 152 -3.82 -5.90 2.31
C SER A 152 -4.42 -5.66 3.68
N TRP A 153 -4.67 -4.40 4.02
CA TRP A 153 -5.31 -4.03 5.27
C TRP A 153 -6.82 -4.08 5.13
N ASN A 154 -7.52 -4.60 6.13
CA ASN A 154 -8.97 -4.63 6.12
C ASN A 154 -9.52 -3.19 6.34
N PRO A 155 -10.34 -2.66 5.43
CA PRO A 155 -10.89 -1.31 5.54
C PRO A 155 -11.99 -1.18 6.61
N ALA A 156 -12.67 -2.28 6.96
CA ALA A 156 -13.73 -2.33 7.98
C ALA A 156 -13.18 -2.67 9.38
N ASN A 157 -12.15 -3.51 9.46
CA ASN A 157 -11.47 -3.85 10.71
C ASN A 157 -10.03 -3.31 10.69
N PRO A 158 -9.76 -2.15 11.32
CA PRO A 158 -8.45 -1.52 11.28
C PRO A 158 -7.35 -2.33 12.00
N HIS A 159 -7.69 -3.37 12.76
CA HIS A 159 -6.73 -4.25 13.41
C HIS A 159 -6.35 -5.47 12.59
N MET A 160 -6.94 -5.67 11.41
CA MET A 160 -6.75 -6.88 10.61
C MET A 160 -6.01 -6.58 9.31
N LEU A 161 -4.93 -7.32 9.07
CA LEU A 161 -4.09 -7.28 7.89
C LEU A 161 -3.96 -8.70 7.32
N ALA A 162 -3.99 -8.84 6.00
CA ALA A 162 -3.70 -10.09 5.30
C ALA A 162 -2.39 -9.97 4.53
N SER A 163 -1.65 -11.07 4.41
CA SER A 163 -0.47 -11.16 3.56
C SER A 163 -0.42 -12.48 2.80
N GLY A 164 0.15 -12.45 1.60
CA GLY A 164 0.43 -13.64 0.79
C GLY A 164 1.91 -13.76 0.49
N GLY A 165 2.45 -14.98 0.58
CA GLY A 165 3.88 -15.23 0.38
C GLY A 165 4.21 -16.44 -0.49
N ASP A 166 5.48 -16.52 -0.89
CA ASP A 166 6.05 -17.63 -1.67
C ASP A 166 6.10 -18.96 -0.91
N ASP A 167 5.89 -18.93 0.41
CA ASP A 167 5.66 -20.12 1.23
C ASP A 167 4.31 -20.81 0.96
N ARG A 168 3.56 -20.32 -0.03
CA ARG A 168 2.26 -20.83 -0.47
C ARG A 168 1.18 -20.68 0.59
N THR A 169 1.35 -19.74 1.51
CA THR A 169 0.38 -19.45 2.57
C THR A 169 -0.17 -18.03 2.45
N ILE A 170 -1.40 -17.87 2.96
CA ILE A 170 -1.97 -16.58 3.31
C ILE A 170 -1.98 -16.50 4.84
N ARG A 171 -1.55 -15.38 5.39
CA ARG A 171 -1.56 -15.13 6.84
C ARG A 171 -2.45 -13.96 7.16
N ILE A 172 -3.18 -14.09 8.26
CA ILE A 172 -4.00 -13.02 8.83
C ILE A 172 -3.33 -12.56 10.12
N TRP A 173 -3.10 -11.26 10.20
CA TRP A 173 -2.48 -10.57 11.33
C TRP A 173 -3.55 -9.71 11.97
N GLY A 174 -3.65 -9.77 13.28
CA GLY A 174 -4.55 -8.91 14.02
C GLY A 174 -4.78 -9.39 15.43
N LEU A 175 -5.56 -8.61 16.17
CA LEU A 175 -5.96 -8.99 17.52
C LEU A 175 -7.01 -10.11 17.42
N ASN A 176 -6.76 -11.22 18.09
CA ASN A 176 -7.79 -12.22 18.29
C ASN A 176 -8.87 -11.63 19.21
N PRO A 177 -10.17 -11.58 18.81
CA PRO A 177 -11.24 -11.03 19.65
C PRO A 177 -11.28 -11.63 21.07
N ALA A 178 -10.89 -12.91 21.20
CA ALA A 178 -10.80 -13.60 22.49
C ALA A 178 -9.75 -12.98 23.44
N ASN A 179 -8.68 -12.38 22.91
CA ASN A 179 -7.63 -11.75 23.71
C ASN A 179 -8.00 -10.31 24.10
N VAL A 180 -8.88 -9.65 23.35
CA VAL A 180 -9.37 -8.29 23.67
C VAL A 180 -10.35 -8.34 24.85
N MET A 181 -11.20 -9.36 24.92
CA MET A 181 -12.16 -9.49 26.04
C MET A 181 -11.49 -9.83 27.37
N LYS A 182 -10.38 -10.59 27.37
CA LYS A 182 -9.62 -10.86 28.60
C LYS A 182 -8.99 -9.61 29.21
N HIS A 183 -8.60 -8.65 28.37
CA HIS A 183 -7.94 -7.42 28.83
C HIS A 183 -8.90 -6.37 29.42
N ASN A 184 -10.22 -6.55 29.22
CA ASN A 184 -11.23 -5.66 29.79
C ASN A 184 -11.73 -6.11 31.17
N ASP A 185 -11.47 -7.37 31.57
CA ASP A 185 -11.85 -7.90 32.89
C ASP A 185 -10.70 -7.87 33.92
N GLU A 186 -9.45 -7.67 33.48
CA GLU A 186 -8.29 -7.54 34.35
C GLU A 186 -7.76 -6.10 34.31
N GLY A 187 -8.13 -5.32 35.33
CA GLY A 187 -7.60 -3.99 35.57
C GLY A 187 -6.06 -3.98 35.51
N ALA A 188 -5.53 -3.08 34.69
CA ALA A 188 -4.14 -2.64 34.57
C ALA A 188 -3.12 -3.42 35.42
N VAL A 189 -2.32 -4.28 34.80
CA VAL A 189 -0.83 -4.28 34.74
C VAL A 189 -0.37 -5.44 33.84
N SER A 190 0.46 -5.14 32.83
CA SER A 190 1.65 -5.91 32.40
C SER A 190 1.85 -6.05 30.89
N ASN A 191 3.15 -6.07 30.56
CA ASN A 191 3.79 -5.94 29.26
C ASN A 191 3.46 -7.07 28.27
N GLY A 192 3.58 -6.73 26.99
CA GLY A 192 3.34 -7.61 25.85
C GLY A 192 4.08 -8.94 25.93
N VAL A 193 3.36 -9.98 25.52
CA VAL A 193 3.90 -11.29 25.18
C VAL A 193 3.32 -11.68 23.82
N ASN A 194 4.24 -11.90 22.88
CA ASN A 194 3.98 -12.57 21.61
C ASN A 194 3.72 -14.05 21.91
N ASP A 195 2.49 -14.53 21.74
CA ASP A 195 2.23 -15.97 21.69
C ASP A 195 2.15 -16.45 20.25
N CYS A 196 3.31 -16.94 19.81
CA CYS A 196 3.48 -17.87 18.71
C CYS A 196 2.86 -19.22 19.08
N ASN A 197 1.82 -19.64 18.37
CA ASN A 197 1.37 -21.03 18.40
C ASN A 197 1.74 -21.73 17.10
N CYS A 198 2.92 -22.35 17.13
CA CYS A 198 3.20 -23.57 16.36
C CYS A 198 2.38 -24.72 16.97
N ARG A 199 1.66 -25.48 16.12
CA ARG A 199 1.23 -26.90 16.27
C ARG A 199 0.32 -27.21 15.07
N THR A 200 0.48 -28.28 14.30
CA THR A 200 1.27 -29.52 14.36
C THR A 200 1.67 -29.92 12.94
#